data_AF-A0A5S3WQD3-F1
#
_entry.id   AF-A0A5S3WQD3-F1
#
_cell.length_a   1.000
_cell.length_b   1.000
_cell.length_c   1.000
_cell.angle_alpha   90.00
_cell.angle_beta   90.00
_cell.angle_gamma   90.00
#
_symmetry.space_group_name_H-M   'P 1'
#
loop_
_entity.id
_entity.type
_entity.pdbx_description
1 polymer ?
#
loop_
_entity_poly.entity_id
_entity_poly.type
_entity_poly.pdbx_seq_one_letter_code
_entity_poly.pdbx_strand_id
1 'polypeptide(L)'
;MTPSGHLMMSWLCGASTVSTKRERILITVAGLSPDVDGIGLLADWITGTTRFYHQWHHVLGHNLLFALGIATCASLLARTRKKCVWLMSFVAIHLHLLTDLTGSRGPDGYQWPIQYLYPFNHTGYTWQGQWALNAWQNHLIWLFLALACIGYIRHSNISFFELFGPRLDEAARSLCARLMSRHC
;
A
#
# COMPACT_ATOMS: atom_id res chain seq x y z
N MET A 1 3.98 7.26 3.76
CA MET A 1 2.59 7.19 4.30
C MET A 1 2.49 6.00 5.27
N THR A 2 1.42 5.84 6.06
CA THR A 2 1.27 4.65 6.92
C THR A 2 0.90 3.40 6.10
N PRO A 3 1.27 2.18 6.56
CA PRO A 3 0.91 0.93 5.89
C PRO A 3 -0.60 0.74 5.68
N SER A 4 -1.44 1.26 6.59
CA SER A 4 -2.90 1.22 6.43
C SER A 4 -3.39 2.14 5.30
N GLY A 5 -2.74 3.29 5.09
CA GLY A 5 -2.97 4.13 3.92
C GLY A 5 -2.59 3.40 2.62
N HIS A 6 -1.43 2.73 2.61
CA HIS A 6 -0.96 1.95 1.47
C HIS A 6 -1.92 0.81 1.11
N LEU A 7 -2.44 0.10 2.11
CA LEU A 7 -3.46 -0.93 1.96
C LEU A 7 -4.71 -0.39 1.24
N MET A 8 -5.28 0.71 1.76
CA MET A 8 -6.52 1.27 1.25
C MET A 8 -6.35 1.84 -0.16
N MET A 9 -5.26 2.56 -0.40
CA MET A 9 -4.88 3.06 -1.72
C MET A 9 -4.72 1.93 -2.75
N SER A 10 -3.98 0.89 -2.39
CA SER A 10 -3.75 -0.27 -3.26
C SER A 10 -5.04 -1.05 -3.53
N TRP A 11 -5.91 -1.16 -2.53
CA TRP A 11 -7.22 -1.80 -2.72
C TRP A 11 -8.12 -0.99 -3.64
N LEU A 12 -8.17 0.34 -3.51
CA LEU A 12 -8.95 1.22 -4.39
C LEU A 12 -8.49 1.12 -5.86
N CYS A 13 -7.19 0.92 -6.11
CA CYS A 13 -6.68 0.64 -7.45
C CYS A 13 -7.32 -0.63 -8.04
N GLY A 14 -7.48 -1.69 -7.24
CA GLY A 14 -8.18 -2.91 -7.66
C GLY A 14 -9.69 -2.73 -7.77
N ALA A 15 -10.32 -2.15 -6.76
CA ALA A 15 -11.77 -1.98 -6.66
C ALA A 15 -12.36 -1.13 -7.80
N SER A 16 -11.59 -0.18 -8.32
CA SER A 16 -11.98 0.68 -9.45
C SER A 16 -11.80 0.04 -10.83
N THR A 17 -11.06 -1.06 -10.95
CA THR A 17 -10.60 -1.57 -12.25
C THR A 17 -10.96 -3.03 -12.54
N VAL A 18 -11.17 -3.85 -11.51
CA VAL A 18 -11.49 -5.27 -11.67
C VAL A 18 -12.68 -5.69 -10.79
N SER A 19 -13.57 -6.50 -11.36
CA SER A 19 -14.79 -6.97 -10.69
C SER A 19 -14.58 -8.21 -9.82
N THR A 20 -13.53 -8.98 -10.05
CA THR A 20 -13.28 -10.24 -9.36
C THR A 20 -12.45 -10.02 -8.09
N LYS A 21 -12.91 -10.62 -6.98
CA LYS A 21 -12.26 -10.51 -5.65
C LYS A 21 -10.79 -10.91 -5.67
N ARG A 22 -10.45 -12.02 -6.35
CA ARG A 22 -9.07 -12.51 -6.42
C ARG A 22 -8.13 -11.46 -7.00
N GLU A 23 -8.51 -10.85 -8.11
CA GLU A 23 -7.69 -9.87 -8.82
C GLU A 23 -7.57 -8.57 -8.03
N ARG A 24 -8.63 -8.13 -7.32
CA ARG A 24 -8.53 -7.01 -6.36
C ARG A 24 -7.50 -7.30 -5.27
N ILE A 25 -7.54 -8.49 -4.69
CA ILE A 25 -6.58 -8.90 -3.66
C ILE A 25 -5.15 -8.93 -4.23
N LEU A 26 -4.94 -9.46 -5.43
CA LEU A 26 -3.63 -9.48 -6.07
C LEU A 26 -3.06 -8.07 -6.28
N ILE A 27 -3.87 -7.12 -6.75
CA ILE A 27 -3.46 -5.72 -6.91
C ILE A 27 -3.14 -5.09 -5.54
N THR A 28 -3.98 -5.35 -4.54
CA THR A 28 -3.80 -4.82 -3.18
C THR A 28 -2.51 -5.33 -2.54
N VAL A 29 -2.27 -6.63 -2.59
CA VAL A 29 -1.06 -7.26 -2.04
C VAL A 29 0.19 -6.80 -2.78
N ALA A 30 0.11 -6.62 -4.10
CA ALA A 30 1.23 -6.06 -4.86
C ALA A 30 1.59 -4.65 -4.37
N GLY A 31 0.63 -3.74 -4.21
CA GLY A 31 0.90 -2.38 -3.72
C GLY A 31 1.33 -2.30 -2.24
N LEU A 32 0.99 -3.30 -1.42
CA LEU A 32 1.47 -3.42 -0.04
C LEU A 32 2.86 -4.07 0.06
N SER A 33 3.28 -4.82 -0.95
CA SER A 33 4.53 -5.60 -0.89
C SER A 33 5.81 -4.80 -0.60
N PRO A 34 5.97 -3.50 -0.97
CA PRO A 34 7.16 -2.74 -0.57
C PRO A 34 7.32 -2.61 0.95
N ASP A 35 6.23 -2.54 1.73
CA ASP A 35 6.27 -2.47 3.21
C ASP A 35 6.93 -3.70 3.84
N VAL A 36 7.02 -4.83 3.13
CA VAL A 36 7.66 -6.05 3.62
C VAL A 36 9.15 -5.83 3.89
N ASP A 37 9.81 -4.89 3.18
CA ASP A 37 11.21 -4.55 3.47
C ASP A 37 11.38 -3.80 4.81
N GLY A 38 10.29 -3.37 5.45
CA GLY A 38 10.26 -2.86 6.83
C GLY A 38 10.28 -3.93 7.92
N ILE A 39 10.20 -5.23 7.56
CA ILE A 39 10.22 -6.34 8.54
C ILE A 39 11.51 -6.39 9.36
N GLY A 40 12.59 -5.77 8.85
CA GLY A 40 13.85 -5.57 9.58
C GLY A 40 13.64 -4.90 10.94
N LEU A 41 12.58 -4.09 11.12
CA LEU A 41 12.26 -3.46 12.40
C LEU A 41 11.94 -4.48 13.50
N LEU A 42 11.24 -5.55 13.15
CA LEU A 42 10.93 -6.62 14.10
C LEU A 42 12.20 -7.39 14.50
N ALA A 43 13.08 -7.66 13.53
CA ALA A 43 14.36 -8.32 13.80
C ALA A 43 15.27 -7.46 14.69
N ASP A 44 15.33 -6.14 14.41
CA ASP A 44 16.08 -5.18 15.22
C ASP A 44 15.52 -5.07 16.64
N TRP A 45 14.19 -5.08 16.79
CA TRP A 45 13.53 -5.06 18.09
C TRP A 45 13.77 -6.33 18.91
N ILE A 46 13.72 -7.51 18.28
CA ILE A 46 13.91 -8.80 18.95
C ILE A 46 15.37 -9.00 19.36
N THR A 47 16.32 -8.65 18.48
CA THR A 47 17.74 -8.94 18.72
C THR A 47 18.47 -7.82 19.47
N GLY A 48 18.00 -6.57 19.37
CA GLY A 48 18.64 -5.38 19.94
C GLY A 48 20.05 -5.07 19.40
N THR A 49 20.53 -5.84 18.43
CA THR A 49 21.94 -5.80 17.96
C THR A 49 22.05 -5.59 16.45
N THR A 50 21.00 -5.88 15.69
CA THR A 50 20.94 -5.63 14.25
C THR A 50 20.45 -4.23 13.94
N ARG A 51 20.67 -3.77 12.70
CA ARG A 51 20.13 -2.52 12.14
C ARG A 51 19.53 -2.75 10.76
N PHE A 52 18.85 -3.88 10.58
CA PHE A 52 18.30 -4.31 9.30
C PHE A 52 17.25 -3.35 8.77
N TYR A 53 16.44 -2.75 9.64
CA TYR A 53 15.48 -1.74 9.23
C TYR A 53 16.21 -0.55 8.57
N HIS A 54 17.19 0.03 9.26
CA HIS A 54 17.94 1.16 8.72
C HIS A 54 18.78 0.81 7.49
N GLN A 55 19.24 -0.44 7.37
CA GLN A 55 20.09 -0.88 6.25
C GLN A 55 19.30 -1.23 4.98
N TRP A 56 18.13 -1.86 5.12
CA TRP A 56 17.44 -2.49 3.99
C TRP A 56 16.07 -1.89 3.66
N HIS A 57 15.45 -1.17 4.60
CA HIS A 57 14.21 -0.47 4.34
C HIS A 57 14.44 0.60 3.25
N HIS A 58 13.60 0.61 2.22
CA HIS A 58 13.74 1.41 0.99
C HIS A 58 14.88 1.02 0.02
N VAL A 59 15.51 -0.14 0.22
CA VAL A 59 16.50 -0.70 -0.73
C VAL A 59 15.90 -1.85 -1.54
N LEU A 60 15.30 -2.83 -0.86
CA LEU A 60 14.87 -4.08 -1.49
C LEU A 60 13.48 -3.98 -2.14
N GLY A 61 12.50 -3.39 -1.45
CA GLY A 61 11.11 -3.31 -1.91
C GLY A 61 10.77 -2.07 -2.73
N HIS A 62 11.65 -1.06 -2.73
CA HIS A 62 11.37 0.28 -3.24
C HIS A 62 12.13 0.62 -4.53
N ASN A 63 12.27 -0.35 -5.44
CA ASN A 63 12.97 -0.17 -6.71
C ASN A 63 12.15 -0.67 -7.91
N LEU A 64 12.54 -0.21 -9.11
CA LEU A 64 11.87 -0.54 -10.37
C LEU A 64 11.87 -2.04 -10.65
N LEU A 65 12.96 -2.75 -10.34
CA LEU A 65 13.07 -4.18 -10.57
C LEU A 65 12.07 -4.96 -9.71
N PHE A 66 11.93 -4.59 -8.44
CA PHE A 66 10.93 -5.13 -7.52
C PHE A 66 9.51 -4.86 -8.04
N ALA A 67 9.23 -3.61 -8.46
CA ALA A 67 7.92 -3.24 -9.01
C ALA A 67 7.55 -4.09 -10.24
N LEU A 68 8.48 -4.26 -11.18
CA LEU A 68 8.29 -5.10 -12.37
C LEU A 68 8.10 -6.58 -12.00
N GLY A 69 8.90 -7.10 -11.05
CA GLY A 69 8.81 -8.47 -10.57
C GLY A 69 7.47 -8.78 -9.93
N ILE A 70 7.06 -7.97 -8.95
CA ILE A 70 5.78 -8.15 -8.24
C ILE A 70 4.58 -7.97 -9.17
N ALA A 71 4.57 -6.95 -10.03
CA ALA A 71 3.49 -6.75 -11.00
C ALA A 71 3.36 -7.95 -11.96
N THR A 72 4.50 -8.50 -12.39
CA THR A 72 4.53 -9.71 -13.24
C THR A 72 4.01 -10.93 -12.49
N CYS A 73 4.46 -11.17 -11.25
CA CYS A 73 3.94 -12.25 -10.42
C CYS A 73 2.42 -12.14 -10.21
N ALA A 74 1.91 -10.95 -9.88
CA ALA A 74 0.48 -10.71 -9.71
C ALA A 74 -0.30 -11.03 -10.98
N SER A 75 0.20 -10.61 -12.14
CA SER A 75 -0.38 -10.90 -13.47
C SER A 75 -0.40 -12.40 -13.80
N LEU A 76 0.66 -13.12 -13.47
CA LEU A 76 0.75 -14.57 -13.69
C LEU A 76 -0.23 -15.34 -12.79
N LEU A 77 -0.43 -14.88 -11.56
CA LEU A 77 -1.36 -15.46 -10.59
C LEU A 77 -2.84 -15.08 -10.83
N ALA A 78 -3.09 -14.05 -11.66
CA ALA A 78 -4.43 -13.63 -12.04
C ALA A 78 -5.11 -14.66 -12.94
N ARG A 79 -6.41 -14.91 -12.71
CA ARG A 79 -7.20 -15.81 -13.55
C ARG A 79 -7.77 -15.06 -14.75
N THR A 80 -8.12 -13.80 -14.57
CA THR A 80 -8.69 -12.94 -15.60
C THR A 80 -7.98 -11.60 -15.66
N ARG A 81 -8.19 -10.85 -16.75
CA ARG A 81 -7.73 -9.44 -16.90
C ARG A 81 -6.23 -9.25 -16.57
N LYS A 82 -5.37 -10.23 -16.91
CA LYS A 82 -3.94 -10.26 -16.55
C LYS A 82 -3.20 -8.95 -16.82
N LYS A 83 -3.41 -8.35 -18.00
CA LYS A 83 -2.84 -7.03 -18.37
C LYS A 83 -3.27 -5.90 -17.43
N CYS A 84 -4.55 -5.89 -17.03
CA CYS A 84 -5.08 -4.91 -16.09
C CYS A 84 -4.47 -5.11 -14.70
N VAL A 85 -4.38 -6.36 -14.23
CA VAL A 85 -3.73 -6.70 -12.96
C VAL A 85 -2.28 -6.25 -12.96
N TRP A 86 -1.52 -6.56 -14.02
CA TRP A 86 -0.14 -6.11 -14.16
C TRP A 86 -0.02 -4.59 -14.04
N LEU A 87 -0.79 -3.85 -14.85
CA LEU A 87 -0.75 -2.40 -14.88
C LEU A 87 -1.12 -1.79 -13.54
N MET A 88 -2.20 -2.27 -12.92
CA MET A 88 -2.69 -1.70 -11.66
C MET A 88 -1.83 -2.10 -10.46
N SER A 89 -1.21 -3.28 -10.46
CA SER A 89 -0.17 -3.63 -9.50
C SER A 89 1.04 -2.71 -9.64
N PHE A 90 1.50 -2.47 -10.88
CA PHE A 90 2.61 -1.56 -11.13
C PHE A 90 2.27 -0.12 -10.67
N VAL A 91 1.09 0.39 -11.02
CA VAL A 91 0.60 1.70 -10.57
C VAL A 91 0.50 1.76 -9.05
N ALA A 92 -0.09 0.76 -8.39
CA ALA A 92 -0.23 0.74 -6.93
C ALA A 92 1.12 0.78 -6.22
N ILE A 93 2.12 0.05 -6.71
CA ILE A 93 3.50 0.10 -6.19
C ILE A 93 4.10 1.49 -6.41
N HIS A 94 3.92 2.12 -7.58
CA HIS A 94 4.47 3.47 -7.80
C HIS A 94 3.78 4.54 -6.96
N LEU A 95 2.47 4.41 -6.72
CA LEU A 95 1.75 5.26 -5.79
C LEU A 95 2.28 5.09 -4.36
N HIS A 96 2.58 3.85 -3.94
CA HIS A 96 3.26 3.57 -2.68
C HIS A 96 4.58 4.35 -2.60
N LEU A 97 5.49 4.16 -3.57
CA LEU A 97 6.78 4.85 -3.61
C LEU A 97 6.62 6.38 -3.57
N LEU A 98 5.64 6.92 -4.29
CA LEU A 98 5.36 8.36 -4.32
C LEU A 98 4.93 8.86 -2.93
N THR A 99 4.05 8.14 -2.25
CA THR A 99 3.56 8.54 -0.92
C THR A 99 4.60 8.36 0.20
N ASP A 100 5.66 7.59 -0.04
CA ASP A 100 6.82 7.54 0.84
C ASP A 100 7.82 8.65 0.53
N LEU A 101 8.16 8.83 -0.75
CA LEU A 101 9.02 9.94 -1.19
C LEU A 101 8.52 11.30 -0.70
N THR A 102 7.19 11.47 -0.61
CA THR A 102 6.57 12.72 -0.19
C THR A 102 6.24 12.79 1.31
N GLY A 103 5.96 11.66 1.96
CA GLY A 103 5.33 11.68 3.29
C GLY A 103 5.82 10.64 4.29
N SER A 104 7.05 10.15 4.19
CA SER A 104 7.62 9.20 5.16
C SER A 104 8.82 9.73 5.96
N ARG A 105 9.05 11.06 6.02
CA ARG A 105 10.20 11.60 6.76
C ARG A 105 10.17 11.16 8.23
N GLY A 106 11.31 10.68 8.71
CA GLY A 106 11.49 10.19 10.07
C GLY A 106 11.34 11.28 11.13
N PRO A 107 11.09 10.91 12.40
CA PRO A 107 10.99 11.86 13.51
C PRO A 107 12.31 12.58 13.80
N ASP A 108 13.42 11.98 13.40
CA ASP A 108 14.78 12.52 13.40
C ASP A 108 15.08 13.47 12.23
N GLY A 109 14.12 13.65 11.32
CA GLY A 109 14.27 14.47 10.12
C GLY A 109 14.89 13.74 8.93
N TYR A 110 15.23 12.45 9.07
CA TYR A 110 15.81 11.66 7.98
C TYR A 110 14.79 11.40 6.87
N GLN A 111 15.19 11.64 5.61
CA GLN A 111 14.29 11.65 4.47
C GLN A 111 14.06 10.29 3.79
N TRP A 112 14.61 9.20 4.33
CA TRP A 112 14.40 7.83 3.83
C TRP A 112 14.50 7.72 2.29
N PRO A 113 15.71 7.85 1.71
CA PRO A 113 15.90 7.88 0.27
C PRO A 113 15.46 6.58 -0.41
N ILE A 114 14.78 6.72 -1.56
CA ILE A 114 14.35 5.60 -2.39
C ILE A 114 15.43 5.28 -3.42
N GLN A 115 16.00 4.07 -3.38
CA GLN A 115 16.99 3.62 -4.37
C GLN A 115 16.31 3.02 -5.61
N TYR A 116 15.65 3.86 -6.40
CA TYR A 116 14.74 3.43 -7.47
C TYR A 116 15.39 2.51 -8.53
N LEU A 117 16.69 2.68 -8.80
CA LEU A 117 17.44 1.92 -9.80
C LEU A 117 18.32 0.79 -9.21
N TYR A 118 18.16 0.47 -7.92
CA TYR A 118 18.85 -0.66 -7.31
C TYR A 118 18.51 -1.99 -8.03
N PRO A 119 19.47 -2.92 -8.24
CA PRO A 119 20.87 -2.90 -7.81
C PRO A 119 21.86 -2.28 -8.81
N PHE A 120 21.38 -1.70 -9.92
CA PHE A 120 22.25 -1.13 -10.96
C PHE A 120 22.82 0.24 -10.57
N ASN A 121 22.10 0.97 -9.72
CA ASN A 121 22.53 2.25 -9.20
C ASN A 121 22.00 2.43 -7.77
N HIS A 122 22.89 2.78 -6.85
CA HIS A 122 22.62 2.98 -5.42
C HIS A 122 22.23 4.43 -5.07
N THR A 123 22.02 5.30 -6.07
CA THR A 123 21.60 6.68 -5.86
C THR A 123 20.22 6.69 -5.21
N GLY A 124 20.15 7.26 -4.01
CA GLY A 124 18.93 7.47 -3.27
C GLY A 124 18.25 8.77 -3.68
N TYR A 125 16.97 8.70 -4.03
CA TYR A 125 16.16 9.88 -4.35
C TYR A 125 15.42 10.34 -3.10
N THR A 126 15.55 11.63 -2.80
CA THR A 126 14.77 12.32 -1.76
C THR A 126 14.06 13.53 -2.38
N TRP A 127 13.15 14.13 -1.62
CA TRP A 127 12.46 15.36 -2.03
C TRP A 127 12.50 16.39 -0.91
N GLN A 128 12.92 17.62 -1.24
CA GLN A 128 13.05 18.70 -0.26
C GLN A 128 11.73 19.05 0.45
N GLY A 129 10.59 18.81 -0.21
CA GLY A 129 9.27 19.03 0.36
C GLY A 129 8.73 17.88 1.22
N GLN A 130 9.52 16.82 1.46
CA GLN A 130 9.04 15.64 2.17
C GLN A 130 8.61 16.00 3.60
N TRP A 131 7.35 15.69 3.92
CA TRP A 131 6.77 15.92 5.23
C TRP A 131 6.94 14.72 6.16
N ALA A 132 6.84 14.98 7.46
CA ALA A 132 6.93 13.95 8.49
C ALA A 132 5.82 12.90 8.34
N LEU A 133 6.11 11.64 8.69
CA LEU A 133 5.14 10.55 8.61
C LEU A 133 3.82 10.86 9.33
N ASN A 134 3.86 11.58 10.44
CA ASN A 134 2.70 11.99 11.23
C ASN A 134 2.17 13.40 10.87
N ALA A 135 2.55 13.98 9.73
CA ALA A 135 2.04 15.28 9.33
C ALA A 135 0.54 15.25 8.95
N TRP A 136 -0.12 16.40 9.00
CA TRP A 136 -1.56 16.52 8.72
C TRP A 136 -1.93 16.10 7.29
N GLN A 137 -1.01 16.23 6.32
CA GLN A 137 -1.20 15.79 4.93
C GLN A 137 -1.53 14.30 4.87
N ASN A 138 -0.76 13.47 5.58
CA ASN A 138 -1.00 12.02 5.63
C ASN A 138 -2.33 11.68 6.30
N HIS A 139 -2.73 12.44 7.33
CA HIS A 139 -4.01 12.25 8.00
C HIS A 139 -5.18 12.57 7.06
N LEU A 140 -5.08 13.65 6.27
CA LEU A 140 -6.10 13.99 5.27
C LEU A 140 -6.16 12.94 4.16
N ILE A 141 -5.01 12.53 3.61
CA ILE A 141 -4.95 11.47 2.58
C ILE A 141 -5.62 10.21 3.12
N TRP A 142 -5.26 9.79 4.33
CA TRP A 142 -5.87 8.62 4.98
C TRP A 142 -7.39 8.75 5.12
N LEU A 143 -7.87 9.92 5.58
CA LEU A 143 -9.31 10.18 5.71
C LEU A 143 -10.02 10.10 4.35
N PHE A 144 -9.45 10.69 3.29
CA PHE A 144 -10.03 10.60 1.94
C PHE A 144 -10.09 9.17 1.43
N LEU A 145 -9.02 8.39 1.62
CA LEU A 145 -8.99 6.97 1.29
C LEU A 145 -10.06 6.19 2.09
N ALA A 146 -10.26 6.52 3.37
CA ALA A 146 -11.26 5.88 4.23
C ALA A 146 -12.67 6.14 3.72
N LEU A 147 -12.97 7.40 3.40
CA LEU A 147 -14.25 7.82 2.85
C LEU A 147 -14.50 7.17 1.48
N ALA A 148 -13.48 7.07 0.62
CA ALA A 148 -13.57 6.38 -0.66
C ALA A 148 -13.89 4.89 -0.48
N CYS A 149 -13.21 4.20 0.45
CA CYS A 149 -13.50 2.81 0.79
C CYS A 149 -14.95 2.62 1.30
N ILE A 150 -15.44 3.51 2.14
CA ILE A 150 -16.85 3.52 2.60
C ILE A 150 -17.80 3.74 1.41
N GLY A 151 -17.45 4.64 0.49
CA GLY A 151 -18.19 4.86 -0.75
C GLY A 151 -18.33 3.60 -1.60
N TYR A 152 -17.27 2.78 -1.69
CA TYR A 152 -17.32 1.49 -2.38
C TYR A 152 -18.20 0.45 -1.67
N ILE A 153 -18.25 0.45 -0.33
CA ILE A 153 -19.21 -0.38 0.40
C ILE A 153 -20.64 0.00 0.02
N ARG A 154 -20.92 1.30 -0.05
CA ARG A 154 -22.26 1.82 -0.42
C ARG A 154 -22.65 1.50 -1.86
N HIS A 155 -21.74 1.71 -2.81
CA HIS A 155 -22.07 1.59 -4.24
C HIS A 155 -22.01 0.14 -4.74
N SER A 156 -21.00 -0.61 -4.28
CA SER A 156 -20.65 -1.91 -4.86
C SER A 156 -20.73 -3.07 -3.87
N ASN A 157 -21.09 -2.80 -2.60
CA ASN A 157 -21.17 -3.80 -1.53
C ASN A 157 -19.90 -4.66 -1.40
N ILE A 158 -18.73 -4.02 -1.57
CA ILE A 158 -17.40 -4.64 -1.41
C ILE A 158 -16.58 -3.79 -0.44
N SER A 159 -15.64 -4.42 0.28
CA SER A 159 -14.74 -3.72 1.18
C SER A 159 -13.32 -4.27 1.10
N PHE A 160 -12.32 -3.47 1.49
CA PHE A 160 -10.94 -3.95 1.59
C PHE A 160 -10.76 -5.02 2.68
N PHE A 161 -11.74 -5.20 3.57
CA PHE A 161 -11.69 -6.29 4.55
C PHE A 161 -11.84 -7.68 3.92
N GLU A 162 -12.21 -7.77 2.63
CA GLU A 162 -12.22 -9.02 1.88
C GLU A 162 -10.85 -9.73 1.85
N LEU A 163 -9.76 -9.00 2.12
CA LEU A 163 -8.39 -9.51 2.30
C LEU A 163 -8.21 -10.34 3.59
N PHE A 164 -8.90 -9.98 4.66
CA PHE A 164 -8.70 -10.56 6.00
C PHE A 164 -9.68 -11.71 6.31
N GLY A 165 -10.63 -11.97 5.40
CA GLY A 165 -11.55 -13.09 5.47
C GLY A 165 -13.02 -12.69 5.35
N PRO A 166 -13.90 -13.67 5.05
CA PRO A 166 -15.31 -13.39 4.76
C PRO A 166 -16.07 -12.80 5.96
N ARG A 167 -15.76 -13.26 7.18
CA ARG A 167 -16.42 -12.78 8.41
C ARG A 167 -16.15 -11.29 8.67
N LEU A 168 -14.91 -10.86 8.48
CA LEU A 168 -14.54 -9.46 8.73
C LEU A 168 -15.10 -8.54 7.65
N ASP A 169 -15.07 -8.98 6.38
CA ASP A 169 -15.72 -8.28 5.28
C ASP A 169 -17.22 -8.09 5.50
N GLU A 170 -17.92 -9.16 5.89
CA GLU A 170 -19.35 -9.09 6.20
C GLU A 170 -19.65 -8.18 7.38
N ALA A 171 -18.84 -8.26 8.45
CA ALA A 171 -19.00 -7.38 9.60
C ALA A 171 -18.82 -5.90 9.22
N ALA A 172 -17.80 -5.57 8.42
CA ALA A 172 -17.55 -4.21 7.97
C ALA A 172 -18.69 -3.66 7.12
N ARG A 173 -19.16 -4.43 6.13
CA ARG A 173 -20.30 -4.05 5.27
C ARG A 173 -21.59 -3.90 6.06
N SER A 174 -21.86 -4.83 6.99
CA SER A 174 -23.03 -4.78 7.87
C SER A 174 -23.03 -3.57 8.80
N LEU A 175 -21.88 -3.25 9.40
CA LEU A 175 -21.74 -2.06 10.24
C LEU A 175 -22.00 -0.78 9.44
N CYS A 176 -21.41 -0.67 8.26
CA CYS A 176 -21.63 0.47 7.37
C CYS A 176 -23.11 0.65 7.03
N ALA A 177 -23.79 -0.44 6.63
CA ALA A 177 -25.22 -0.43 6.33
C ALA A 177 -26.07 0.04 7.53
N ARG A 178 -25.78 -0.46 8.75
CA ARG A 178 -26.49 -0.04 9.98
C ARG A 178 -26.26 1.42 10.34
N LEU A 179 -25.05 1.96 10.12
CA LEU A 179 -24.77 3.36 10.40
C LEU A 179 -25.50 4.27 9.41
N MET A 180 -25.55 3.88 8.13
CA MET A 180 -26.25 4.62 7.09
C MET A 180 -27.77 4.60 7.28
N SER A 181 -28.36 3.48 7.68
CA SER A 181 -29.81 3.37 7.91
C SER A 181 -30.31 4.19 9.11
N ARG A 182 -29.43 4.71 9.95
CA ARG A 182 -29.79 5.59 11.08
C ARG A 182 -29.89 7.07 10.69
N HIS A 183 -29.43 7.43 9.49
CA HIS A 183 -29.30 8.81 9.01
C HIS A 183 -30.05 9.05 7.69
N CYS A 184 -30.83 8.07 7.23
CA CYS A 184 -31.79 8.15 6.14
C CYS A 184 -33.18 7.85 6.70
#